data_AF-A0A1G5HZN1-F1
#
_entry.id   AF-A0A1G5HZN1-F1
#
_cell.length_a   1.000
_cell.length_b   1.000
_cell.length_c   1.000
_cell.angle_alpha   90.00
_cell.angle_beta   90.00
_cell.angle_gamma   90.00
#
_symmetry.space_group_name_H-M   'P 1'
#
loop_
_entity.id
_entity.type
_entity.pdbx_description
1 polymer ?
#
loop_
_entity_poly.entity_id
_entity_poly.type
_entity_poly.pdbx_seq_one_letter_code
_entity_poly.pdbx_strand_id
1 'polypeptide(L)'
;MPTGSLMSDHIRLNLMKPGKQLMQNHANDSKQRDIEITTDDLPLHCPTPSMLLWNSHPRVFLPIEDTGEALCPYCGTRYTLKGGATAGHH
;
A
#
# COMPACT_ATOMS: atom_id res chain seq x y z
N MET A 1 -50.34 42.39 33.19
CA MET A 1 -49.54 43.32 34.00
C MET A 1 -48.73 42.48 34.99
N PRO A 2 -47.44 42.80 35.20
CA PRO A 2 -46.25 42.08 34.72
C PRO A 2 -45.61 41.20 35.84
N THR A 3 -44.51 40.45 35.70
CA THR A 3 -43.15 40.86 35.33
C THR A 3 -42.20 39.64 35.36
N GLY A 4 -41.36 39.46 34.34
CA GLY A 4 -40.01 38.82 34.41
C GLY A 4 -39.92 37.34 34.82
N SER A 5 -38.91 36.56 34.47
CA SER A 5 -37.61 36.87 33.89
C SER A 5 -37.05 35.61 33.22
N LEU A 6 -36.46 35.82 32.04
CA LEU A 6 -35.46 34.97 31.42
C LEU A 6 -34.35 34.57 32.41
N MET A 7 -33.97 33.30 32.38
CA MET A 7 -32.60 32.78 32.51
C MET A 7 -32.66 31.35 31.93
N SER A 8 -32.26 31.07 30.69
CA SER A 8 -30.88 31.05 30.21
C SER A 8 -29.90 30.64 31.31
N ASP A 9 -29.74 29.34 31.53
CA ASP A 9 -28.43 28.84 31.90
C ASP A 9 -28.15 27.42 31.37
N HIS A 10 -27.23 27.37 30.40
CA HIS A 10 -26.13 26.41 30.25
C HIS A 10 -26.42 24.90 30.50
N ILE A 11 -26.42 24.09 29.44
CA ILE A 11 -25.25 23.32 28.99
C ILE A 11 -24.80 22.22 29.98
N ARG A 12 -24.73 20.99 29.42
CA ARG A 12 -24.04 19.78 29.87
C ARG A 12 -24.70 18.91 30.94
N LEU A 13 -25.39 17.87 30.45
CA LEU A 13 -25.17 16.52 30.99
C LEU A 13 -24.67 15.61 29.86
N ASN A 14 -23.38 15.75 29.57
CA ASN A 14 -22.63 14.77 28.82
C ASN A 14 -22.01 13.84 29.88
N LEU A 15 -22.45 12.59 29.99
CA LEU A 15 -21.62 11.44 30.40
C LEU A 15 -22.39 10.11 30.43
N MET A 16 -21.66 9.09 29.99
CA MET A 16 -21.84 7.65 30.23
C MET A 16 -22.79 6.89 29.31
N LYS A 17 -22.29 6.50 28.12
CA LYS A 17 -22.13 5.07 27.82
C LYS A 17 -20.75 4.77 27.19
N PRO A 18 -20.04 3.76 27.71
CA PRO A 18 -18.66 3.43 27.36
C PRO A 18 -18.56 2.69 26.03
N GLY A 19 -17.42 2.83 25.39
CA GLY A 19 -16.75 1.72 24.72
C GLY A 19 -17.45 1.10 23.52
N LYS A 20 -17.42 1.79 22.39
CA LYS A 20 -17.17 1.13 21.10
C LYS A 20 -16.41 2.06 20.18
N GLN A 21 -15.24 2.48 20.63
CA GLN A 21 -14.17 2.78 19.68
C GLN A 21 -13.85 1.43 19.05
N LEU A 22 -14.54 1.08 17.97
CA LEU A 22 -14.04 0.05 17.06
C LEU A 22 -12.75 0.64 16.52
N MET A 23 -11.66 0.33 17.22
CA MET A 23 -10.31 0.44 16.72
C MET A 23 -10.34 -0.29 15.39
N GLN A 24 -10.53 0.45 14.30
CA GLN A 24 -10.34 -0.08 12.96
C GLN A 24 -8.83 -0.28 12.88
N ASN A 25 -8.39 -1.43 13.40
CA ASN A 25 -7.12 -2.01 13.05
C ASN A 25 -7.18 -2.05 11.52
N HIS A 26 -6.53 -1.08 10.88
CA HIS A 26 -6.18 -1.21 9.48
C HIS A 26 -5.29 -2.45 9.46
N ALA A 27 -5.92 -3.61 9.24
CA ALA A 27 -5.24 -4.80 8.80
C ALA A 27 -4.53 -4.32 7.56
N ASN A 28 -3.22 -4.11 7.72
CA ASN A 28 -2.34 -3.66 6.67
C ASN A 28 -2.39 -4.79 5.65
N ASP A 29 -3.31 -4.68 4.69
CA ASP A 29 -3.43 -5.55 3.53
C ASP A 29 -2.16 -5.30 2.72
N SER A 30 -1.05 -5.83 3.25
CA SER A 30 0.23 -5.93 2.60
C SER A 30 0.02 -7.00 1.54
N LYS A 31 -0.81 -6.68 0.55
CA LYS A 31 -1.10 -7.51 -0.59
C LYS A 31 0.20 -7.59 -1.35
N GLN A 32 1.04 -8.55 -0.96
CA GLN A 32 2.27 -8.88 -1.63
C GLN A 32 1.88 -9.13 -3.08
N ARG A 33 2.34 -8.24 -3.96
CA ARG A 33 2.04 -8.32 -5.39
C ARG A 33 3.07 -9.26 -5.99
N ASP A 34 2.63 -10.44 -6.37
CA ASP A 34 3.43 -11.40 -7.13
C ASP A 34 3.15 -11.18 -8.61
N ILE A 35 4.19 -10.90 -9.39
CA ILE A 35 4.08 -10.56 -10.81
C ILE A 35 5.01 -11.46 -11.60
N GLU A 36 4.43 -12.21 -12.52
CA GLU A 36 5.20 -13.01 -13.49
C GLU A 36 5.59 -12.11 -14.66
N ILE A 37 6.89 -12.03 -14.95
CA ILE A 37 7.45 -11.31 -16.10
C ILE A 37 8.15 -12.29 -17.03
N THR A 38 8.35 -11.91 -18.28
CA THR A 38 9.05 -12.74 -19.26
C THR A 38 10.38 -12.09 -19.62
N THR A 39 11.25 -12.82 -20.31
CA THR A 39 12.54 -12.29 -20.79
C THR A 39 12.39 -11.07 -21.72
N ASP A 40 11.22 -10.83 -22.30
CA ASP A 40 10.91 -9.63 -23.09
C ASP A 40 10.84 -8.34 -22.25
N ASP A 41 10.60 -8.48 -20.94
CA ASP A 41 10.55 -7.36 -19.98
C ASP A 41 11.94 -7.07 -19.36
N LEU A 42 12.99 -7.79 -19.80
CA LEU A 42 14.37 -7.54 -19.39
C LEU A 42 14.99 -6.37 -20.19
N PRO A 43 15.80 -5.52 -19.55
CA PRO A 43 16.15 -5.53 -18.12
C PRO A 43 14.98 -5.09 -17.23
N LEU A 44 14.70 -5.85 -16.16
CA LEU A 44 13.54 -5.57 -15.31
C LEU A 44 13.75 -4.27 -14.53
N HIS A 45 12.74 -3.40 -14.63
CA HIS A 45 12.65 -2.19 -13.85
C HIS A 45 11.34 -2.10 -13.09
N CYS A 46 11.41 -1.65 -11.85
CA CYS A 46 10.22 -1.25 -11.11
C CYS A 46 10.14 0.29 -11.03
N PRO A 47 9.02 0.93 -11.40
CA PRO A 47 7.76 0.38 -11.94
C PRO A 47 7.85 -0.01 -13.43
N THR A 48 7.17 -1.10 -13.81
CA THR A 48 7.10 -1.52 -15.23
C THR A 48 6.18 -0.59 -16.02
N PRO A 49 6.38 -0.43 -17.35
CA PRO A 49 5.53 0.44 -18.17
C PRO A 49 4.06 -0.01 -18.21
N SER A 50 3.79 -1.30 -18.02
CA SER A 50 2.43 -1.86 -17.93
C SER A 50 1.76 -1.60 -16.57
N MET A 51 2.52 -1.21 -15.54
CA MET A 51 1.96 -0.88 -14.22
C MET A 51 1.70 0.61 -14.08
N LEU A 52 0.43 0.98 -13.92
CA LEU A 52 -0.02 2.31 -13.53
C LEU A 52 0.26 2.55 -12.03
N LEU A 53 1.54 2.52 -11.61
CA LEU A 53 1.92 2.92 -10.27
C LEU A 53 2.40 4.37 -10.31
N TRP A 54 1.48 5.31 -10.08
CA TRP A 54 1.82 6.71 -9.87
C TRP A 54 2.90 6.82 -8.76
N ASN A 55 4.11 7.21 -9.19
CA ASN A 55 5.24 7.79 -8.46
C ASN A 55 5.44 7.42 -6.97
N SER A 56 5.33 6.14 -6.58
CA SER A 56 5.59 5.76 -5.18
C SER A 56 7.08 5.59 -4.83
N HIS A 57 7.97 5.44 -5.82
CA HIS A 57 9.43 5.45 -5.63
C HIS A 57 10.18 5.72 -6.96
N PRO A 58 11.47 6.08 -6.93
CA PRO A 58 12.32 6.19 -8.12
C PRO A 58 12.44 4.87 -8.87
N ARG A 59 12.72 4.93 -10.18
CA ARG A 59 12.97 3.73 -10.99
C ARG A 59 14.20 2.98 -10.48
N VAL A 60 14.04 1.70 -10.20
CA VAL A 60 15.14 0.81 -9.81
C VAL A 60 15.23 -0.38 -10.76
N PHE A 61 16.45 -0.83 -11.01
CA PHE A 61 16.74 -2.05 -11.75
C PHE A 61 16.81 -3.23 -10.78
N LEU A 62 16.19 -4.35 -11.14
CA LEU A 62 16.17 -5.59 -10.36
C LEU A 62 16.89 -6.68 -11.18
N PRO A 63 18.01 -7.23 -10.68
CA PRO A 63 18.78 -8.25 -11.41
C PRO A 63 18.11 -9.62 -11.26
N ILE A 64 17.03 -9.86 -11.99
CA ILE A 64 16.26 -11.13 -11.92
C ILE A 64 16.80 -12.18 -12.89
N GLU A 65 17.70 -11.79 -13.78
CA GLU A 65 18.28 -12.61 -14.84
C GLU A 65 19.08 -13.77 -14.25
N ASP A 66 19.83 -13.50 -13.18
CA ASP A 66 20.70 -14.47 -12.49
C ASP A 66 19.92 -15.41 -11.54
N THR A 67 18.90 -14.90 -10.87
CA THR A 67 18.17 -15.62 -9.81
C THR A 67 16.85 -16.22 -10.28
N GLY A 68 16.23 -15.67 -11.33
CA GLY A 68 14.88 -16.02 -11.78
C GLY A 68 13.75 -15.41 -10.93
N GLU A 69 14.06 -14.78 -9.80
CA GLU A 69 13.11 -14.06 -8.96
C GLU A 69 13.77 -12.86 -8.27
N ALA A 70 13.03 -11.78 -8.07
CA ALA A 70 13.50 -10.62 -7.32
C ALA A 70 12.40 -9.90 -6.57
N LEU A 71 12.76 -9.36 -5.40
CA LEU A 71 11.87 -8.57 -4.57
C LEU A 71 12.25 -7.10 -4.63
N CYS A 72 11.29 -6.25 -4.97
CA CYS A 72 11.44 -4.81 -4.95
C CYS A 72 11.53 -4.28 -3.50
N PRO A 73 12.62 -3.59 -3.11
CA PRO A 73 12.82 -3.12 -1.73
C PRO A 73 11.89 -1.96 -1.35
N TYR A 74 11.31 -1.27 -2.33
CA TYR A 74 10.42 -0.13 -2.10
C TYR A 74 8.96 -0.55 -2.07
N CYS A 75 8.55 -1.30 -3.09
CA CYS A 75 7.17 -1.64 -3.35
C CYS A 75 6.75 -3.01 -2.80
N GLY A 76 7.70 -3.82 -2.31
CA GLY A 76 7.44 -5.17 -1.78
C GLY A 76 6.87 -6.15 -2.82
N THR A 77 6.93 -5.78 -4.11
CA THR A 77 6.44 -6.59 -5.22
C THR A 77 7.48 -7.65 -5.55
N ARG A 78 7.06 -8.90 -5.64
CA ARG A 78 7.90 -10.04 -6.03
C ARG A 78 7.70 -10.30 -7.50
N TYR A 79 8.80 -10.26 -8.24
CA TYR A 79 8.86 -10.54 -9.66
C TYR A 79 9.42 -11.94 -9.87
N THR A 80 8.76 -12.72 -10.73
CA THR A 80 9.19 -14.07 -11.09
C THR A 80 9.39 -14.14 -12.60
N LEU A 81 10.57 -14.59 -13.04
CA LEU A 81 10.90 -14.75 -14.45
C LEU A 81 10.29 -16.05 -14.99
N LYS A 82 9.36 -15.91 -15.94
CA LYS A 82 8.76 -17.03 -16.67
C LYS A 82 9.84 -17.70 -17.51
N GLY A 83 10.21 -18.93 -17.14
CA GLY A 83 11.30 -19.68 -17.76
C GLY A 83 12.54 -19.83 -16.88
N GLY A 84 12.56 -19.20 -15.69
CA GLY A 84 13.69 -19.28 -14.76
C GLY A 84 14.86 -18.37 -15.13
N ALA A 85 15.95 -18.45 -14.36
CA ALA A 85 17.16 -17.66 -14.58
C ALA A 85 17.73 -17.89 -15.99
N THR A 86 17.93 -16.80 -16.73
CA THR A 86 18.54 -16.84 -18.07
C THR A 86 20.05 -16.75 -17.92
N ALA A 87 20.66 -17.81 -17.39
CA ALA A 87 22.11 -17.96 -17.38
C ALA A 87 22.62 -18.18 -18.82
N GLY A 88 22.70 -17.12 -19.63
CA GLY A 88 23.42 -17.12 -20.90
C GLY A 88 22.73 -16.41 -22.07
N HIS A 89 23.00 -15.12 -22.24
CA HIS A 89 23.04 -14.49 -23.55
C HIS A 89 24.43 -13.84 -23.72
N HIS A 90 25.34 -14.58 -24.36
CA HIS A 90 26.62 -14.09 -24.88
C HIS A 90 26.52 -13.94 -26.40
#